data_AF-A0A009SEI8-F1
#
_entry.id   AF-A0A009SEI8-F1
#
_cell.length_a   1.000
_cell.length_b   1.000
_cell.length_c   1.000
_cell.angle_alpha   90.00
_cell.angle_beta   90.00
_cell.angle_gamma   90.00
#
_symmetry.space_group_name_H-M   'P 1'
#
loop_
_entity.id
_entity.type
_entity.pdbx_description
1 polymer ?
#
loop_
_entity_poly.entity_id
_entity_poly.type
_entity_poly.pdbx_seq_one_letter_code
_entity_poly.pdbx_strand_id
1 'polypeptide(L)' 'MEKPATIVGFKIGHALIDELDVMAKVKAQQAWRKIIARMRYKQAGLLNGIDVAT' A
#
# COMPACT_ATOMS: atom_id res chain seq x y z
N MET A 1 -18.94 9.79 -10.39
CA MET A 1 -17.61 9.30 -9.99
C MET A 1 -16.73 10.51 -9.69
N GLU A 2 -16.68 10.97 -8.43
CA GLU A 2 -16.30 12.36 -8.13
C GLU A 2 -14.78 12.65 -8.01
N LYS A 3 -13.90 11.65 -7.99
CA LYS A 3 -12.44 11.90 -7.91
C LYS A 3 -11.63 10.86 -8.71
N PRO A 4 -11.35 11.08 -10.01
CA PRO A 4 -10.55 10.15 -10.83
C PRO A 4 -9.16 9.85 -10.24
N ALA A 5 -8.53 10.82 -9.56
CA ALA A 5 -7.24 10.63 -8.87
C ALA A 5 -7.31 9.67 -7.65
N THR A 6 -8.50 9.34 -7.16
CA THR A 6 -8.69 8.34 -6.10
C THR A 6 -8.82 6.91 -6.63
N ILE A 7 -8.92 6.74 -7.94
CA ILE A 7 -9.11 5.44 -8.59
C ILE A 7 -7.84 5.12 -9.40
N VAL A 8 -6.87 4.50 -8.73
CA VAL A 8 -6.02 3.49 -9.35
C VAL A 8 -6.56 2.18 -8.79
N GLY A 9 -7.59 1.65 -9.48
CA GLY A 9 -8.68 0.83 -8.92
C GLY A 9 -8.32 -0.60 -8.56
N PHE A 10 -7.46 -0.80 -7.57
CA PHE A 10 -7.22 -2.12 -7.00
C PHE A 10 -7.18 -2.08 -5.47
N LYS A 11 -7.49 -3.23 -4.88
CA LYS A 11 -7.39 -3.48 -3.45
C LYS A 11 -6.33 -4.55 -3.25
N ILE A 12 -5.49 -4.37 -2.25
CA ILE A 12 -4.45 -5.32 -1.88
C ILE A 12 -4.94 -6.12 -0.68
N GLY A 13 -4.81 -7.45 -0.78
CA GLY A 13 -5.03 -8.35 0.36
C GLY A 13 -3.77 -8.60 1.18
N HIS A 14 -2.62 -8.71 0.51
CA HIS A 14 -1.32 -8.86 1.15
C HIS A 14 -0.22 -8.20 0.29
N ALA A 15 0.76 -7.55 0.91
CA ALA A 15 1.89 -6.94 0.21
C ALA A 15 3.23 -7.34 0.86
N LEU A 16 4.28 -7.35 0.06
CA LEU A 16 5.69 -7.33 0.48
C LEU A 16 6.32 -6.07 -0.10
N ILE A 17 7.00 -5.30 0.75
CA ILE A 17 7.80 -4.14 0.35
C ILE A 17 9.26 -4.48 0.61
N ASP A 18 10.10 -4.23 -0.37
CA ASP A 18 11.55 -4.44 -0.27
C ASP A 18 12.27 -3.09 -0.37
N GLU A 19 13.42 -2.98 0.30
CA GLU A 19 14.32 -1.82 0.28
C GLU A 19 13.61 -0.46 0.49
N LEU A 20 12.60 -0.39 1.38
CA LEU A 20 11.89 0.88 1.60
C LEU A 20 12.80 1.95 2.24
N ASP A 21 13.80 1.50 2.99
CA ASP A 21 14.78 2.29 3.72
C ASP A 21 15.86 2.91 2.81
N VAL A 22 16.16 2.32 1.64
CA VAL A 22 17.11 2.91 0.68
C VAL A 22 16.52 4.13 -0.03
N MET A 23 15.20 4.31 0.06
CA MET A 23 14.51 5.47 -0.51
C MET A 23 14.75 6.74 0.32
N ALA A 24 14.90 7.88 -0.37
CA ALA A 24 14.85 9.18 0.31
C ALA A 24 13.56 9.31 1.14
N LYS A 25 13.69 9.77 2.39
CA LYS A 25 12.61 9.80 3.40
C LYS A 25 11.25 10.29 2.90
N VAL A 26 11.23 11.39 2.13
CA VAL A 26 9.99 11.95 1.56
C VAL A 26 9.35 11.00 0.55
N LYS A 27 10.16 10.36 -0.29
CA LYS A 27 9.69 9.38 -1.29
C LYS A 27 9.18 8.11 -0.61
N ALA A 28 9.90 7.60 0.40
CA ALA A 28 9.47 6.47 1.21
C ALA A 28 8.11 6.74 1.87
N GLN A 29 7.93 7.92 2.48
CA GLN A 29 6.67 8.31 3.11
C GLN A 29 5.51 8.40 2.12
N GLN A 30 5.76 8.93 0.92
CA GLN A 30 4.75 9.00 -0.13
C GLN A 30 4.37 7.60 -0.65
N ALA A 31 5.35 6.71 -0.84
CA ALA A 31 5.11 5.32 -1.22
C ALA A 31 4.30 4.59 -0.15
N TRP A 32 4.70 4.70 1.12
CA TRP A 32 3.99 4.12 2.26
C TRP A 32 2.52 4.55 2.31
N ARG A 33 2.25 5.86 2.23
CA ARG A 33 0.87 6.41 2.21
C ARG A 33 0.03 5.84 1.06
N LYS A 34 0.63 5.64 -0.11
CA LYS A 34 -0.07 5.03 -1.25
C LYS A 34 -0.37 3.56 -0.99
N ILE A 35 0.55 2.80 -0.41
CA ILE A 35 0.38 1.36 -0.14
C ILE A 35 -0.73 1.14 0.90
N ILE A 36 -0.67 1.81 2.05
CA ILE A 36 -1.68 1.65 3.11
C ILE A 36 -3.09 2.07 2.62
N ALA A 37 -3.18 3.06 1.73
CA ALA A 37 -4.45 3.47 1.13
C ALA A 37 -5.08 2.37 0.23
N ARG A 38 -4.32 1.34 -0.15
CA ARG A 38 -4.76 0.20 -0.98
C ARG A 38 -5.05 -1.06 -0.17
N MET A 39 -4.66 -1.12 1.11
CA MET A 39 -4.94 -2.22 2.05
C MET A 39 -6.40 -2.21 2.53
N ARG A 40 -7.34 -2.29 1.59
CA ARG A 40 -8.79 -2.21 1.82
C ARG A 40 -9.55 -3.40 1.24
N TYR A 41 -8.84 -4.48 0.88
CA TYR A 41 -9.50 -5.72 0.47
C TYR A 41 -10.18 -6.34 1.70
N LYS A 42 -11.42 -6.80 1.53
CA LYS A 42 -12.25 -7.35 2.61
C LYS A 42 -12.69 -8.74 2.21
N GLN A 43 -12.13 -9.74 2.87
CA GLN A 43 -12.48 -11.15 2.72
C GLN A 43 -12.41 -11.81 4.08
N ALA A 44 -13.34 -12.73 4.37
CA ALA A 44 -13.35 -13.45 5.64
C ALA A 44 -12.03 -14.21 5.83
N GLY A 45 -11.41 -14.07 7.00
CA GLY A 45 -10.13 -14.71 7.33
C GLY A 45 -8.89 -14.05 6.72
N LEU A 46 -9.03 -13.01 5.92
CA LEU A 46 -7.90 -12.29 5.35
C LEU A 46 -7.39 -11.22 6.30
N LEU A 47 -6.11 -11.30 6.66
CA LEU A 47 -5.39 -10.22 7.33
C LEU A 47 -4.74 -9.32 6.27
N ASN A 48 -5.09 -8.04 6.28
CA ASN A 48 -4.45 -7.04 5.42
C ASN A 48 -3.05 -6.71 5.97
N GLY A 49 -2.08 -7.55 5.63
CA GLY A 49 -0.68 -7.45 6.06
C GLY A 49 0.25 -6.81 5.02
N ILE A 50 1.31 -6.18 5.51
CA ILE A 50 2.42 -5.67 4.71
C ILE A 50 3.71 -6.18 5.37
N ASP A 51 4.44 -7.05 4.68
CA ASP A 51 5.80 -7.44 5.07
C ASP A 51 6.79 -6.40 4.56
N VAL A 52 7.84 -6.14 5.34
CA VAL A 52 8.93 -5.23 4.95
C VAL A 52 10.25 -5.97 5.06
N ALA A 53 10.95 -6.07 3.93
CA ALA A 53 12.34 -6.50 3.82
C ALA A 53 13.24 -5.27 3.66
N THR A 54 14.44 -5.34 4.22
CA THR A 54 15.41 -4.24 4.35
C THR A 54 16.80 -4.78 4.06
#